data_AF-A0A357ZXS6-F1
#
_entry.id   AF-A0A357ZXS6-F1
#
_cell.length_a   1.000
_cell.length_b   1.000
_cell.length_c   1.000
_cell.angle_alpha   90.00
_cell.angle_beta   90.00
_cell.angle_gamma   90.00
#
_symmetry.space_group_name_H-M   'P 1'
#
loop_
_entity.id
_entity.type
_entity.pdbx_description
1 polymer ?
#
loop_
_entity_poly.entity_id
_entity_poly.type
_entity_poly.pdbx_seq_one_letter_code
_entity_poly.pdbx_strand_id
1 'polypeptide(L)'
;MAMMGPMMMGMTAGSMIGHLSRRSFGQYDLPVPRRANDDLMVIPANFETFASEWSIPADDLRLWVCAQEIAMHSVLRIPHVRATVEEFLSAYAAGFEPDPNALEDRLGSMEFDMSDPSSMSGMQSMFGDPELLLGAIQSQAQRDMLPKFEALIAAMVGYVDHIVDAVGSSLLSNTTMISEAVRRRRVEADDSDRFVERLFGLELTQATYDRGAAFVDGIVERAGNDGLVRLWESERTLPTPAELEAPGLWLARIELPD
;
A
#
# COMPACT_ATOMS: atom_id res chain seq x y z
N MET A 1 -30.18 20.91 1.04
CA MET A 1 -29.34 19.71 1.12
C MET A 1 -28.45 19.47 -0.12
N ALA A 2 -28.70 20.05 -1.30
CA ALA A 2 -27.92 19.80 -2.52
C ALA A 2 -26.41 20.21 -2.50
N MET A 3 -25.99 21.06 -1.55
CA MET A 3 -24.58 21.50 -1.41
C MET A 3 -23.78 20.70 -0.38
N MET A 4 -24.43 19.78 0.35
CA MET A 4 -23.78 19.06 1.45
C MET A 4 -22.87 17.95 0.92
N GLY A 5 -23.32 17.15 -0.05
CA GLY A 5 -22.51 16.08 -0.66
C GLY A 5 -21.17 16.55 -1.25
N PRO A 6 -21.15 17.53 -2.17
CA PRO A 6 -19.90 18.06 -2.73
C PRO A 6 -18.96 18.68 -1.69
N MET A 7 -19.51 19.33 -0.66
CA MET A 7 -18.72 19.91 0.44
C MET A 7 -18.06 18.83 1.29
N MET A 8 -18.79 17.76 1.62
CA MET A 8 -18.28 16.62 2.38
C MET A 8 -17.17 15.91 1.61
N MET A 9 -17.36 15.62 0.31
CA MET A 9 -16.32 15.06 -0.55
C MET A 9 -15.07 15.97 -0.64
N GLY A 10 -15.26 17.28 -0.73
CA GLY A 10 -14.16 18.24 -0.74
C GLY A 10 -13.36 18.24 0.56
N MET A 11 -14.04 18.17 1.71
CA MET A 11 -13.40 18.08 3.03
C MET A 11 -12.64 16.77 3.21
N THR A 12 -13.22 15.63 2.82
CA THR A 12 -12.56 14.33 2.94
C THR A 12 -11.34 14.25 2.03
N ALA A 13 -11.45 14.67 0.77
CA ALA A 13 -10.32 14.75 -0.16
C ALA A 13 -9.21 15.68 0.34
N GLY A 14 -9.57 16.85 0.86
CA GLY A 14 -8.60 17.79 1.43
C GLY A 14 -7.87 17.21 2.64
N SER A 15 -8.61 16.56 3.56
CA SER A 15 -8.04 15.90 4.74
C SER A 15 -7.07 14.78 4.35
N MET A 16 -7.48 13.91 3.42
CA MET A 16 -6.64 12.84 2.88
C MET A 16 -5.31 13.35 2.32
N ILE A 17 -5.38 14.33 1.42
CA ILE A 17 -4.18 14.90 0.78
C ILE A 17 -3.31 15.58 1.84
N GLY A 18 -3.91 16.28 2.79
CA GLY A 18 -3.22 16.89 3.92
C GLY A 18 -2.47 15.88 4.79
N HIS A 19 -3.07 14.72 5.08
CA HIS A 19 -2.41 13.62 5.80
C HIS A 19 -1.25 13.02 4.99
N LEU A 20 -1.50 12.63 3.74
CA LEU A 20 -0.46 12.07 2.87
C LEU A 20 0.74 13.02 2.72
N SER A 21 0.49 14.31 2.53
CA SER A 21 1.56 15.30 2.34
C SER A 21 2.55 15.38 3.50
N ARG A 22 2.14 15.02 4.73
CA ARG A 22 2.99 15.03 5.93
C ARG A 22 3.66 13.68 6.18
N ARG A 23 3.09 12.59 5.65
CA ARG A 23 3.57 11.22 5.88
C ARG A 23 4.48 10.72 4.75
N SER A 24 4.15 11.02 3.49
CA SER A 24 4.80 10.41 2.34
C SER A 24 6.30 10.71 2.32
N PHE A 25 7.15 9.72 2.11
CA PHE A 25 8.57 9.97 1.86
C PHE A 25 8.84 10.25 0.38
N GLY A 26 8.05 9.65 -0.50
CA GLY A 26 8.15 9.93 -1.93
C GLY A 26 6.91 9.59 -2.70
N GLN A 27 7.12 9.18 -3.95
CA GLN A 27 6.09 8.97 -4.95
C GLN A 27 5.38 7.62 -4.77
N TYR A 28 6.07 6.64 -4.19
CA TYR A 28 5.63 5.25 -4.13
C TYR A 28 5.34 4.71 -2.72
N ASP A 29 5.12 5.59 -1.73
CA ASP A 29 4.47 5.22 -0.47
C ASP A 29 3.12 4.52 -0.72
N LEU A 30 2.43 4.88 -1.82
CA LEU A 30 1.38 4.08 -2.42
C LEU A 30 1.93 3.40 -3.70
N PRO A 31 1.96 2.06 -3.78
CA PRO A 31 2.58 1.29 -4.87
C PRO A 31 1.71 1.26 -6.12
N VAL A 32 1.42 2.43 -6.67
CA VAL A 32 0.52 2.63 -7.81
C VAL A 32 1.28 3.24 -8.99
N PRO A 33 1.00 2.78 -10.23
CA PRO A 33 1.58 3.34 -11.44
C PRO A 33 1.39 4.86 -11.54
N ARG A 34 2.44 5.54 -12.00
CA ARG A 34 2.49 7.00 -12.22
C ARG A 34 2.54 7.28 -13.72
N ARG A 35 2.55 8.56 -14.12
CA ARG A 35 2.77 8.93 -15.52
C ARG A 35 4.06 8.29 -16.04
N ALA A 36 4.10 7.99 -17.34
CA ALA A 36 5.24 7.33 -17.97
C ALA A 36 6.42 8.30 -18.16
N ASN A 37 7.05 8.71 -17.06
CA ASN A 37 8.34 9.39 -17.03
C ASN A 37 9.25 8.74 -15.97
N ASP A 38 10.54 9.03 -16.06
CA ASP A 38 11.57 8.49 -15.16
C ASP A 38 11.93 9.46 -14.02
N ASP A 39 11.10 10.49 -13.83
CA ASP A 39 11.28 11.46 -12.76
C ASP A 39 10.77 10.85 -11.44
N LEU A 40 11.64 10.84 -10.43
CA LEU A 40 11.30 10.42 -9.07
C LEU A 40 11.19 11.65 -8.18
N MET A 41 10.12 11.68 -7.38
CA MET A 41 9.88 12.73 -6.41
C MET A 41 10.02 12.18 -4.99
N VAL A 42 10.67 12.96 -4.14
CA VAL A 42 10.79 12.69 -2.70
C VAL A 42 10.37 13.94 -1.92
N ILE A 43 10.04 13.77 -0.65
CA ILE A 43 9.65 14.86 0.25
C ILE A 43 10.69 14.98 1.38
N PRO A 44 11.77 15.76 1.17
CA PRO A 44 12.86 15.90 2.15
C PRO A 44 12.39 16.29 3.54
N ALA A 45 11.45 17.24 3.63
CA ALA A 45 10.92 17.69 4.91
C ALA A 45 10.38 16.54 5.78
N ASN A 46 9.73 15.54 5.15
CA ASN A 46 9.10 14.43 5.87
C ASN A 46 10.14 13.42 6.37
N PHE A 47 11.06 12.98 5.50
CA PHE A 47 12.07 12.02 5.91
C PHE A 47 13.15 12.65 6.80
N GLU A 48 13.48 13.94 6.64
CA GLU A 48 14.43 14.63 7.54
C GLU A 48 13.85 14.79 8.96
N THR A 49 12.55 15.06 9.08
CA THR A 49 11.85 15.06 10.38
C THR A 49 11.92 13.68 11.03
N PHE A 50 11.59 12.63 10.27
CA PHE A 50 11.67 11.25 10.75
C PHE A 50 13.09 10.84 11.16
N ALA A 51 14.11 11.19 10.36
CA ALA A 51 15.51 10.95 10.67
C ALA A 51 15.90 11.57 12.03
N SER A 52 15.47 12.80 12.28
CA SER A 52 15.72 13.47 13.55
C SER A 52 15.04 12.77 14.73
N GLU A 53 13.77 12.37 14.59
CA GLU A 53 13.00 11.68 15.65
C GLU A 53 13.62 10.34 16.03
N TRP A 54 14.16 9.62 15.05
CA TRP A 54 14.76 8.28 15.23
C TRP A 54 16.28 8.31 15.39
N SER A 55 16.89 9.50 15.46
CA SER A 55 18.35 9.68 15.56
C SER A 55 19.15 8.98 14.44
N ILE A 56 18.59 8.95 13.23
CA ILE A 56 19.20 8.39 12.02
C ILE A 56 19.95 9.52 11.28
N PRO A 57 21.17 9.28 10.76
CA PRO A 57 21.83 10.26 9.88
C PRO A 57 20.96 10.60 8.67
N ALA A 58 20.72 11.89 8.42
CA ALA A 58 19.82 12.34 7.36
C ALA A 58 20.23 11.86 5.96
N ASP A 59 21.55 11.80 5.68
CA ASP A 59 22.07 11.31 4.41
C ASP A 59 21.85 9.80 4.23
N ASP A 60 21.95 9.02 5.30
CA ASP A 60 21.70 7.56 5.27
C ASP A 60 20.22 7.29 4.97
N LEU A 61 19.30 7.99 5.64
CA LEU A 61 17.86 7.84 5.35
C LEU A 61 17.52 8.37 3.95
N ARG A 62 18.12 9.48 3.51
CA ARG A 62 17.92 10.00 2.16
C ARG A 62 18.31 8.96 1.11
N LEU A 63 19.45 8.31 1.27
CA LEU A 63 19.89 7.26 0.34
C LEU A 63 18.96 6.05 0.39
N TRP A 64 18.51 5.64 1.58
CA TRP A 64 17.52 4.56 1.74
C TRP A 64 16.19 4.89 1.02
N VAL A 65 15.65 6.10 1.19
CA VAL A 65 14.42 6.55 0.50
C VAL A 65 14.62 6.56 -1.02
N CYS A 66 15.75 7.07 -1.50
CA CYS A 66 16.05 7.02 -2.94
C CYS A 66 16.12 5.59 -3.47
N ALA A 67 16.72 4.65 -2.72
CA ALA A 67 16.78 3.25 -3.12
C ALA A 67 15.37 2.63 -3.18
N GLN A 68 14.51 2.90 -2.19
CA GLN A 68 13.11 2.47 -2.16
C GLN A 68 12.34 2.96 -3.40
N GLU A 69 12.44 4.26 -3.68
CA GLU A 69 11.75 4.89 -4.82
C GLU A 69 12.22 4.32 -6.15
N ILE A 70 13.53 4.14 -6.34
CA ILE A 70 14.11 3.56 -7.56
C ILE A 70 13.67 2.10 -7.73
N ALA A 71 13.70 1.30 -6.66
CA ALA A 71 13.33 -0.10 -6.70
C ALA A 71 11.84 -0.28 -7.06
N MET A 72 10.95 0.43 -6.37
CA MET A 72 9.50 0.37 -6.64
C MET A 72 9.16 0.90 -8.03
N HIS A 73 9.78 2.01 -8.45
CA HIS A 73 9.65 2.52 -9.81
C HIS A 73 10.08 1.50 -10.86
N SER A 74 11.19 0.80 -10.64
CA SER A 74 11.71 -0.20 -11.57
C SER A 74 10.74 -1.37 -11.75
N VAL A 75 10.12 -1.85 -10.66
CA VAL A 75 9.08 -2.90 -10.70
C VAL A 75 7.83 -2.39 -11.43
N LEU A 76 7.34 -1.19 -11.08
CA LEU A 76 6.12 -0.61 -11.67
C LEU A 76 6.27 -0.16 -13.14
N ARG A 77 7.50 -0.12 -13.68
CA ARG A 77 7.75 0.10 -15.11
C ARG A 77 7.62 -1.17 -15.94
N ILE A 78 7.62 -2.35 -15.32
CA ILE A 78 7.52 -3.62 -16.04
C ILE A 78 6.12 -3.70 -16.67
N PRO A 79 5.99 -3.84 -18.01
CA PRO A 79 4.72 -3.58 -18.70
C PRO A 79 3.54 -4.41 -18.19
N HIS A 80 3.75 -5.70 -17.93
CA HIS A 80 2.68 -6.57 -17.43
C HIS A 80 2.34 -6.27 -15.96
N VAL A 81 3.32 -6.00 -15.10
CA VAL A 81 3.08 -5.58 -13.70
C VAL A 81 2.26 -4.30 -13.68
N ARG A 82 2.66 -3.31 -14.48
CA ARG A 82 1.94 -2.04 -14.62
C ARG A 82 0.51 -2.27 -15.07
N ALA A 83 0.32 -3.05 -16.13
CA ALA A 83 -1.00 -3.34 -16.69
C ALA A 83 -1.91 -4.04 -15.67
N THR A 84 -1.40 -5.04 -14.94
CA THR A 84 -2.16 -5.76 -13.91
C THR A 84 -2.59 -4.82 -12.78
N VAL A 85 -1.72 -3.92 -12.32
CA VAL A 85 -2.08 -2.95 -11.28
C VAL A 85 -3.09 -1.92 -11.80
N GLU A 86 -2.92 -1.41 -13.02
CA GLU A 86 -3.88 -0.47 -13.64
C GLU A 86 -5.25 -1.12 -13.86
N GLU A 87 -5.29 -2.38 -14.30
CA GLU A 87 -6.53 -3.15 -14.48
C GLU A 87 -7.25 -3.33 -13.14
N PHE A 88 -6.52 -3.72 -12.08
CA PHE A 88 -7.12 -3.84 -10.77
C PHE A 88 -7.67 -2.51 -10.25
N LEU A 89 -6.89 -1.43 -10.30
CA LEU A 89 -7.35 -0.12 -9.83
C LEU A 89 -8.58 0.36 -10.61
N SER A 90 -8.62 0.10 -11.92
CA SER A 90 -9.76 0.43 -12.77
C SER A 90 -11.00 -0.41 -12.42
N ALA A 91 -10.82 -1.72 -12.21
CA ALA A 91 -11.90 -2.62 -11.80
C ALA A 91 -12.42 -2.28 -10.39
N TYR A 92 -11.52 -1.95 -9.46
CA TYR A 92 -11.88 -1.53 -8.12
C TYR A 92 -12.64 -0.21 -8.13
N ALA A 93 -12.20 0.78 -8.89
CA ALA A 93 -12.92 2.05 -9.03
C ALA A 93 -14.30 1.88 -9.72
N ALA A 94 -14.42 0.96 -10.69
CA ALA A 94 -15.68 0.68 -11.37
C ALA A 94 -16.68 -0.15 -10.55
N GLY A 95 -16.19 -0.90 -9.56
CA GLY A 95 -17.01 -1.80 -8.75
C GLY A 95 -17.79 -1.13 -7.61
N PHE A 96 -17.66 0.18 -7.42
CA PHE A 96 -18.47 0.93 -6.45
C PHE A 96 -19.91 1.07 -6.95
N GLU A 97 -20.82 0.31 -6.36
CA GLU A 97 -22.26 0.41 -6.62
C GLU A 97 -22.86 1.48 -5.69
N PRO A 98 -23.51 2.53 -6.23
CA PRO A 98 -24.20 3.51 -5.39
C PRO A 98 -25.36 2.82 -4.66
N ASP A 99 -25.32 2.81 -3.34
CA ASP A 99 -26.42 2.36 -2.50
C ASP A 99 -27.06 3.57 -1.80
N PRO A 100 -28.23 4.05 -2.28
CA PRO A 100 -28.92 5.19 -1.70
C PRO A 100 -29.31 4.98 -0.23
N ASN A 101 -29.45 3.73 0.20
CA ASN A 101 -29.91 3.37 1.54
C ASN A 101 -28.75 2.95 2.45
N ALA A 102 -27.56 2.64 1.94
CA ALA A 102 -26.42 2.21 2.75
C ALA A 102 -26.09 3.20 3.87
N LEU A 103 -26.17 4.50 3.58
CA LEU A 103 -25.92 5.54 4.58
C LEU A 103 -27.04 5.60 5.63
N GLU A 104 -28.31 5.47 5.24
CA GLU A 104 -29.46 5.44 6.17
C GLU A 104 -29.49 4.18 7.03
N ASP A 105 -29.21 3.01 6.46
CA ASP A 105 -29.17 1.73 7.17
C ASP A 105 -28.02 1.70 8.18
N ARG A 106 -26.84 2.22 7.82
CA ARG A 106 -25.68 2.32 8.73
C ARG A 106 -25.87 3.39 9.80
N LEU A 107 -26.39 4.58 9.45
CA LEU A 107 -26.72 5.62 10.44
C LEU A 107 -27.85 5.19 11.37
N GLY A 108 -28.85 4.48 10.87
CA GLY A 108 -29.95 3.92 11.66
C GLY A 108 -29.50 2.82 12.62
N SER A 109 -28.40 2.13 12.30
CA SER A 109 -27.76 1.15 13.19
C SER A 109 -26.89 1.78 14.29
N MET A 110 -26.55 3.07 14.18
CA MET A 110 -25.70 3.79 15.12
C MET A 110 -26.52 4.82 15.90
N GLU A 111 -26.86 4.50 17.15
CA GLU A 111 -27.51 5.46 18.05
C GLU A 111 -26.52 6.58 18.42
N PHE A 112 -26.54 7.70 17.69
CA PHE A 112 -25.76 8.89 18.03
C PHE A 112 -26.46 9.68 19.16
N ASP A 113 -26.01 9.47 20.39
CA ASP A 113 -26.38 10.34 21.50
C ASP A 113 -25.57 11.66 21.42
N MET A 114 -26.20 12.69 20.85
CA MET A 114 -25.61 14.04 20.71
C MET A 114 -25.20 14.69 22.05
N SER A 115 -25.57 14.09 23.20
CA SER A 115 -25.18 14.55 24.53
C SER A 115 -23.88 13.93 25.07
N ASP A 116 -23.34 12.90 24.42
CA ASP A 116 -22.10 12.23 24.82
C ASP A 116 -20.89 12.73 24.00
N PRO A 117 -19.83 13.26 24.64
CA PRO A 117 -18.56 13.60 23.99
C PRO A 117 -17.93 12.44 23.19
N SER A 118 -18.23 11.19 23.53
CA SER A 118 -17.74 10.00 22.80
C SER A 118 -18.38 9.86 21.40
N SER A 119 -19.55 10.46 21.18
CA SER A 119 -20.22 10.47 19.88
C SER A 119 -19.52 11.36 18.85
N MET A 120 -18.74 12.37 19.30
CA MET A 120 -17.88 13.17 18.41
C MET A 120 -16.72 12.35 17.83
N SER A 121 -16.10 11.46 18.64
CA SER A 121 -15.10 10.52 18.13
C SER A 121 -15.72 9.49 17.17
N GLY A 122 -16.92 8.99 17.46
CA GLY A 122 -17.63 8.08 16.56
C GLY A 122 -17.94 8.72 15.20
N MET A 123 -18.30 10.01 15.20
CA MET A 123 -18.52 10.77 13.96
C MET A 123 -17.22 10.98 13.16
N GLN A 124 -16.08 11.15 13.82
CA GLN A 124 -14.76 11.18 13.17
C GLN A 124 -14.38 9.84 12.56
N SER A 125 -14.63 8.72 13.26
CA SER A 125 -14.42 7.37 12.71
C SER A 125 -15.30 7.09 11.49
N MET A 126 -16.53 7.60 11.45
CA MET A 126 -17.39 7.50 10.25
C MET A 126 -16.81 8.21 9.04
N PHE A 127 -16.24 9.40 9.22
CA PHE A 127 -15.53 10.11 8.13
C PHE A 127 -14.19 9.44 7.76
N GLY A 128 -13.75 8.45 8.55
CA GLY A 128 -12.61 7.59 8.26
C GLY A 128 -12.96 6.29 7.54
N ASP A 129 -14.24 6.07 7.17
CA ASP A 129 -14.67 4.88 6.44
C ASP A 129 -15.06 5.26 5.00
N PRO A 130 -14.28 4.79 3.99
CA PRO A 130 -14.58 5.04 2.58
C PRO A 130 -15.93 4.46 2.14
N GLU A 131 -16.38 3.33 2.70
CA GLU A 131 -17.67 2.71 2.34
C GLU A 131 -18.84 3.60 2.75
N LEU A 132 -18.75 4.21 3.94
CA LEU A 132 -19.74 5.15 4.46
C LEU A 132 -19.72 6.48 3.70
N LEU A 133 -18.52 6.99 3.37
CA LEU A 133 -18.38 8.25 2.65
C LEU A 133 -18.81 8.18 1.19
N LEU A 134 -18.58 7.04 0.55
CA LEU A 134 -19.00 6.81 -0.83
C LEU A 134 -20.43 6.28 -0.93
N GLY A 135 -21.04 5.88 0.19
CA GLY A 135 -22.37 5.28 0.21
C GLY A 135 -22.42 4.04 -0.67
N ALA A 136 -21.36 3.23 -0.64
CA ALA A 136 -21.16 2.15 -1.58
C ALA A 136 -20.59 0.92 -0.88
N ILE A 137 -21.19 -0.23 -1.16
CA ILE A 137 -20.74 -1.53 -0.67
C ILE A 137 -19.83 -2.14 -1.73
N GLN A 138 -18.76 -2.81 -1.30
CA GLN A 138 -17.91 -3.57 -2.22
C GLN A 138 -18.72 -4.65 -2.96
N SER A 139 -18.71 -4.60 -4.28
CA SER A 139 -19.27 -5.63 -5.16
C SER A 139 -18.61 -7.00 -4.93
N GLN A 140 -19.31 -8.08 -5.29
CA GLN A 140 -18.73 -9.43 -5.19
C GLN A 140 -17.48 -9.56 -6.09
N ALA A 141 -17.46 -8.90 -7.24
CA ALA A 141 -16.31 -8.88 -8.14
C ALA A 141 -15.06 -8.25 -7.48
N GLN A 142 -15.22 -7.15 -6.74
CA GLN A 142 -14.13 -6.55 -5.97
C GLN A 142 -13.61 -7.53 -4.90
N ARG A 143 -14.51 -8.18 -4.16
CA ARG A 143 -14.15 -9.14 -3.10
C ARG A 143 -13.37 -10.34 -3.64
N ASP A 144 -13.66 -10.79 -4.85
CA ASP A 144 -12.96 -11.92 -5.48
C ASP A 144 -11.58 -11.54 -6.04
N MET A 145 -11.39 -10.27 -6.45
CA MET A 145 -10.12 -9.77 -6.99
C MET A 145 -9.14 -9.31 -5.89
N LEU A 146 -9.66 -8.76 -4.79
CA LEU A 146 -8.85 -8.15 -3.73
C LEU A 146 -7.73 -9.06 -3.21
N PRO A 147 -7.95 -10.36 -2.91
CA PRO A 147 -6.87 -11.23 -2.43
C PRO A 147 -5.72 -11.37 -3.44
N LYS A 148 -6.02 -11.40 -4.75
CA LYS A 148 -5.01 -11.52 -5.80
C LYS A 148 -4.15 -10.26 -5.87
N PHE A 149 -4.78 -9.12 -5.71
CA PHE A 149 -4.09 -7.85 -5.71
C PHE A 149 -3.25 -7.65 -4.47
N GLU A 150 -3.78 -7.97 -3.29
CA GLU A 150 -3.01 -7.99 -2.04
C GLU A 150 -1.77 -8.89 -2.17
N ALA A 151 -1.90 -10.06 -2.83
CA ALA A 151 -0.77 -10.94 -3.07
C ALA A 151 0.30 -10.32 -3.95
N LEU A 152 -0.10 -9.66 -5.05
CA LEU A 152 0.82 -8.94 -5.92
C LEU A 152 1.53 -7.79 -5.16
N ILE A 153 0.77 -6.98 -4.43
CA ILE A 153 1.31 -5.83 -3.68
C ILE A 153 2.26 -6.30 -2.57
N ALA A 154 1.89 -7.33 -1.82
CA ALA A 154 2.77 -7.92 -0.80
C ALA A 154 4.09 -8.43 -1.43
N ALA A 155 4.02 -9.11 -2.57
CA ALA A 155 5.22 -9.57 -3.28
C ALA A 155 6.08 -8.42 -3.81
N MET A 156 5.47 -7.36 -4.36
CA MET A 156 6.19 -6.16 -4.82
C MET A 156 6.91 -5.47 -3.66
N VAL A 157 6.22 -5.25 -2.55
CA VAL A 157 6.77 -4.57 -1.38
C VAL A 157 7.87 -5.42 -0.73
N GLY A 158 7.65 -6.72 -0.56
CA GLY A 158 8.68 -7.64 -0.05
C GLY A 158 9.92 -7.68 -0.94
N TYR A 159 9.73 -7.69 -2.28
CA TYR A 159 10.85 -7.65 -3.23
C TYR A 159 11.63 -6.33 -3.10
N VAL A 160 10.93 -5.21 -3.01
CA VAL A 160 11.55 -3.88 -2.87
C VAL A 160 12.33 -3.79 -1.56
N ASP A 161 11.74 -4.20 -0.43
CA ASP A 161 12.41 -4.19 0.86
C ASP A 161 13.69 -5.07 0.83
N HIS A 162 13.63 -6.25 0.21
CA HIS A 162 14.82 -7.12 0.00
C HIS A 162 15.92 -6.45 -0.84
N ILE A 163 15.55 -5.80 -1.94
CA ILE A 163 16.51 -5.08 -2.79
C ILE A 163 17.13 -3.90 -2.06
N VAL A 164 16.33 -3.13 -1.31
CA VAL A 164 16.81 -1.98 -0.55
C VAL A 164 17.73 -2.42 0.58
N ASP A 165 17.43 -3.52 1.27
CA ASP A 165 18.32 -4.09 2.28
C ASP A 165 19.64 -4.57 1.67
N ALA A 166 19.59 -5.25 0.53
CA ALA A 166 20.78 -5.70 -0.19
C ALA A 166 21.67 -4.53 -0.64
N VAL A 167 21.08 -3.50 -1.26
CA VAL A 167 21.81 -2.29 -1.69
C VAL A 167 22.34 -1.53 -0.49
N GLY A 168 21.48 -1.33 0.52
CA GLY A 168 21.80 -0.60 1.74
C GLY A 168 22.98 -1.22 2.48
N SER A 169 23.06 -2.55 2.57
CA SER A 169 24.15 -3.24 3.26
C SER A 169 25.56 -2.91 2.73
N SER A 170 25.65 -2.42 1.49
CA SER A 170 26.91 -2.03 0.84
C SER A 170 27.21 -0.52 0.91
N LEU A 171 26.18 0.32 1.12
CA LEU A 171 26.29 1.78 1.02
C LEU A 171 26.04 2.51 2.35
N LEU A 172 25.33 1.89 3.28
CA LEU A 172 24.88 2.48 4.53
C LEU A 172 25.61 1.87 5.71
N SER A 173 25.81 2.67 6.75
CA SER A 173 26.50 2.21 7.96
C SER A 173 25.63 1.26 8.80
N ASN A 174 24.30 1.44 8.75
CA ASN A 174 23.36 0.63 9.55
C ASN A 174 21.98 0.51 8.88
N THR A 175 21.89 -0.23 7.78
CA THR A 175 20.63 -0.47 7.05
C THR A 175 19.56 -1.12 7.92
N THR A 176 19.92 -2.13 8.72
CA THR A 176 18.96 -2.86 9.56
C THR A 176 18.25 -1.94 10.55
N MET A 177 18.96 -0.98 11.15
CA MET A 177 18.33 0.02 12.03
C MET A 177 17.31 0.89 11.27
N ILE A 178 17.64 1.31 10.05
CA ILE A 178 16.77 2.14 9.22
C ILE A 178 15.52 1.36 8.80
N SER A 179 15.70 0.15 8.28
CA SER A 179 14.59 -0.72 7.85
C SER A 179 13.65 -1.03 9.02
N GLU A 180 14.18 -1.32 10.22
CA GLU A 180 13.35 -1.53 11.42
C GLU A 180 12.64 -0.26 11.89
N ALA A 181 13.28 0.91 11.84
CA ALA A 181 12.62 2.18 12.19
C ALA A 181 11.46 2.48 11.23
N VAL A 182 11.66 2.31 9.92
CA VAL A 182 10.61 2.50 8.93
C VAL A 182 9.51 1.46 9.09
N ARG A 183 9.85 0.20 9.39
CA ARG A 183 8.87 -0.85 9.70
C ARG A 183 7.99 -0.48 10.88
N ARG A 184 8.56 0.05 11.97
CA ARG A 184 7.77 0.53 13.12
C ARG A 184 6.84 1.68 12.75
N ARG A 185 7.33 2.65 11.96
CA ARG A 185 6.49 3.74 11.43
C ARG A 185 5.32 3.25 10.56
N ARG A 186 5.50 2.14 9.84
CA ARG A 186 4.42 1.48 9.07
C ARG A 186 3.38 0.85 10.00
N VAL A 187 3.82 0.23 11.10
CA VAL A 187 2.93 -0.39 12.12
C VAL A 187 2.16 0.65 12.93
N GLU A 188 2.82 1.75 13.31
CA GLU A 188 2.26 2.85 14.09
C GLU A 188 1.38 3.81 13.26
N ALA A 189 1.18 3.53 11.97
CA ALA A 189 0.32 4.34 11.10
C ALA A 189 -1.13 4.31 11.60
N ASP A 190 -1.68 5.50 11.87
CA ASP A 190 -3.03 5.68 12.41
C ASP A 190 -4.10 5.33 11.37
N ASP A 191 -5.35 5.10 11.80
CA ASP A 191 -6.47 4.77 10.91
C ASP A 191 -6.71 5.84 9.83
N SER A 192 -6.42 7.11 10.13
CA SER A 192 -6.49 8.20 9.15
C SER A 192 -5.46 8.06 8.02
N ASP A 193 -4.30 7.47 8.30
CA ASP A 193 -3.25 7.25 7.31
C ASP A 193 -3.62 6.10 6.36
N ARG A 194 -4.39 5.13 6.87
CA ARG A 194 -4.91 3.98 6.11
C ARG A 194 -6.14 4.31 5.27
N PHE A 195 -6.76 5.47 5.47
CA PHE A 195 -7.94 5.86 4.72
C PHE A 195 -7.71 5.82 3.20
N VAL A 196 -6.60 6.40 2.73
CA VAL A 196 -6.32 6.46 1.30
C VAL A 196 -6.04 5.07 0.75
N GLU A 197 -5.31 4.26 1.51
CA GLU A 197 -5.07 2.85 1.18
C GLU A 197 -6.39 2.09 1.02
N ARG A 198 -7.32 2.21 1.97
CA ARG A 198 -8.67 1.62 1.91
C ARG A 198 -9.47 2.05 0.69
N LEU A 199 -9.39 3.33 0.32
CA LEU A 199 -10.06 3.87 -0.86
C LEU A 199 -9.61 3.20 -2.17
N PHE A 200 -8.38 2.67 -2.22
CA PHE A 200 -7.85 1.95 -3.38
C PHE A 200 -7.80 0.43 -3.19
N GLY A 201 -8.29 -0.10 -2.07
CA GLY A 201 -8.13 -1.53 -1.74
C GLY A 201 -6.66 -1.93 -1.55
N LEU A 202 -5.83 -0.99 -1.10
CA LEU A 202 -4.37 -1.05 -1.01
C LEU A 202 -3.89 -0.99 0.44
N GLU A 203 -4.57 -1.66 1.37
CA GLU A 203 -4.15 -1.65 2.77
C GLU A 203 -2.77 -2.29 2.96
N LEU A 204 -1.76 -1.45 3.19
CA LEU A 204 -0.38 -1.86 3.46
C LEU A 204 -0.24 -2.15 4.96
N THR A 205 -0.98 -3.16 5.40
CA THR A 205 -0.97 -3.60 6.78
C THR A 205 0.38 -4.23 7.14
N GLN A 206 0.69 -4.33 8.43
CA GLN A 206 1.84 -5.09 8.90
C GLN A 206 1.83 -6.52 8.33
N ALA A 207 0.65 -7.17 8.26
CA ALA A 207 0.51 -8.49 7.69
C ALA A 207 0.89 -8.51 6.20
N THR A 208 0.59 -7.46 5.44
CA THR A 208 0.99 -7.33 4.03
C THR A 208 2.52 -7.34 3.88
N TYR A 209 3.23 -6.57 4.70
CA TYR A 209 4.70 -6.55 4.73
C TYR A 209 5.28 -7.89 5.18
N ASP A 210 4.77 -8.46 6.27
CA ASP A 210 5.28 -9.71 6.85
C ASP A 210 5.11 -10.89 5.88
N ARG A 211 3.95 -10.97 5.18
CA ARG A 211 3.70 -11.98 4.14
C ARG A 211 4.62 -11.80 2.94
N GLY A 212 4.82 -10.55 2.49
CA GLY A 212 5.74 -10.23 1.40
C GLY A 212 7.19 -10.62 1.70
N ALA A 213 7.67 -10.28 2.90
CA ALA A 213 9.00 -10.65 3.37
C ALA A 213 9.17 -12.17 3.44
N ALA A 214 8.23 -12.89 4.08
CA ALA A 214 8.27 -14.35 4.17
C ALA A 214 8.25 -15.03 2.78
N PHE A 215 7.51 -14.46 1.83
CA PHE A 215 7.48 -14.95 0.46
C PHE A 215 8.85 -14.83 -0.22
N VAL A 216 9.46 -13.65 -0.15
CA VAL A 216 10.76 -13.36 -0.77
C VAL A 216 11.87 -14.16 -0.10
N ASP A 217 11.92 -14.18 1.23
CA ASP A 217 12.88 -14.99 1.99
C ASP A 217 12.79 -16.47 1.61
N GLY A 218 11.56 -16.99 1.50
CA GLY A 218 11.33 -18.37 1.10
C GLY A 218 11.82 -18.69 -0.32
N ILE A 219 11.70 -17.76 -1.26
CA ILE A 219 12.26 -17.92 -2.62
C ILE A 219 13.79 -17.88 -2.57
N VAL A 220 14.35 -16.87 -1.92
CA VAL A 220 15.80 -16.64 -1.87
C VAL A 220 16.52 -17.81 -1.20
N GLU A 221 15.95 -18.38 -0.13
CA GLU A 221 16.48 -19.57 0.55
C GLU A 221 16.58 -20.79 -0.40
N ARG A 222 15.60 -20.95 -1.32
CA ARG A 222 15.46 -22.14 -2.17
C ARG A 222 16.15 -21.99 -3.54
N ALA A 223 16.13 -20.79 -4.10
CA ALA A 223 16.53 -20.53 -5.49
C ALA A 223 17.45 -19.31 -5.64
N GLY A 224 17.84 -18.65 -4.55
CA GLY A 224 18.68 -17.47 -4.55
C GLY A 224 18.03 -16.25 -5.21
N ASN A 225 18.82 -15.20 -5.41
CA ASN A 225 18.37 -13.99 -6.11
C ASN A 225 17.99 -14.25 -7.57
N ASP A 226 18.66 -15.19 -8.24
CA ASP A 226 18.34 -15.56 -9.61
C ASP A 226 16.91 -16.12 -9.71
N GLY A 227 16.47 -16.92 -8.73
CA GLY A 227 15.09 -17.37 -8.63
C GLY A 227 14.11 -16.24 -8.34
N LEU A 228 14.49 -15.26 -7.51
CA LEU A 228 13.65 -14.13 -7.17
C LEU A 228 13.37 -13.21 -8.37
N VAL A 229 14.37 -12.95 -9.22
CA VAL A 229 14.21 -12.09 -10.41
C VAL A 229 13.16 -12.65 -11.38
N ARG A 230 12.91 -13.97 -11.36
CA ARG A 230 11.89 -14.62 -12.18
C ARG A 230 10.47 -14.15 -11.89
N LEU A 231 10.23 -13.53 -10.73
CA LEU A 231 8.95 -12.92 -10.35
C LEU A 231 8.41 -11.99 -11.43
N TRP A 232 9.31 -11.31 -12.13
CA TRP A 232 8.98 -10.27 -13.10
C TRP A 232 9.18 -10.66 -14.56
N GLU A 233 9.32 -11.95 -14.88
CA GLU A 233 9.52 -12.43 -16.26
C GLU A 233 8.26 -12.28 -17.12
N SER A 234 7.08 -12.54 -16.56
CA SER A 234 5.82 -12.49 -17.29
C SER A 234 4.62 -12.34 -16.35
N GLU A 235 3.43 -12.09 -16.91
CA GLU A 235 2.19 -12.11 -16.12
C GLU A 235 1.97 -13.47 -15.44
N ARG A 236 2.39 -14.57 -16.09
CA ARG A 236 2.31 -15.92 -15.53
C ARG A 236 3.21 -16.06 -14.29
N THR A 237 4.27 -15.29 -14.12
CA THR A 237 5.13 -15.42 -12.93
C THR A 237 4.64 -14.62 -11.74
N LEU A 238 3.55 -13.86 -11.86
CA LEU A 238 2.95 -13.18 -10.71
C LEU A 238 2.38 -14.20 -9.71
N PRO A 239 2.51 -13.96 -8.39
CA PRO A 239 2.10 -14.92 -7.38
C PRO A 239 0.59 -14.89 -7.16
N THR A 240 0.04 -16.06 -6.86
CA THR A 240 -1.33 -16.17 -6.34
C THR A 240 -1.35 -15.99 -4.82
N PRO A 241 -2.53 -15.79 -4.19
CA PRO A 241 -2.62 -15.67 -2.74
C PRO A 241 -2.10 -16.88 -1.98
N ALA A 242 -2.34 -18.09 -2.50
CA ALA A 242 -1.86 -19.33 -1.89
C ALA A 242 -0.33 -19.49 -2.00
N GLU A 243 0.25 -18.95 -3.05
CA GLU A 243 1.69 -18.99 -3.31
C GLU A 243 2.48 -18.00 -2.49
N LEU A 244 1.87 -16.86 -2.16
CA LEU A 244 2.45 -15.91 -1.22
C LEU A 244 2.70 -16.58 0.16
N GLU A 245 1.77 -17.42 0.62
CA GLU A 245 1.93 -18.19 1.87
C GLU A 245 2.88 -19.39 1.74
N ALA A 246 3.05 -19.91 0.52
CA ALA A 246 3.81 -21.12 0.25
C ALA A 246 4.73 -20.93 -0.96
N PRO A 247 5.91 -20.30 -0.77
CA PRO A 247 6.79 -19.90 -1.88
C PRO A 247 7.29 -21.08 -2.73
N GLY A 248 7.33 -22.28 -2.16
CA GLY A 248 7.64 -23.50 -2.89
C GLY A 248 6.60 -23.86 -3.97
N LEU A 249 5.32 -23.52 -3.76
CA LEU A 249 4.28 -23.73 -4.79
C LEU A 249 4.53 -22.82 -5.99
N TRP A 250 4.93 -21.57 -5.74
CA TRP A 250 5.27 -20.62 -6.78
C TRP A 250 6.46 -21.11 -7.62
N LEU A 251 7.55 -21.50 -6.97
CA LEU A 251 8.74 -22.06 -7.63
C LEU A 251 8.40 -23.27 -8.49
N ALA A 252 7.60 -24.20 -7.96
CA ALA A 252 7.17 -25.38 -8.70
C ALA A 252 6.31 -25.01 -9.93
N ARG A 253 5.44 -24.01 -9.82
CA ARG A 253 4.56 -23.59 -10.92
C ARG A 253 5.34 -22.93 -12.05
N ILE A 254 6.29 -22.05 -11.76
CA ILE A 254 7.05 -21.32 -12.79
C ILE A 254 8.05 -22.21 -13.54
N GLU A 255 8.32 -23.43 -13.07
CA GLU A 255 9.12 -24.44 -13.77
C GLU A 255 8.31 -25.25 -14.78
N LEU A 256 6.98 -25.17 -14.75
CA LEU A 256 6.14 -25.88 -15.70
C LEU A 256 6.26 -25.27 -17.10
N PRO A 257 6.43 -26.09 -18.15
CA PRO A 257 6.36 -25.63 -19.53
C PRO A 257 4.97 -25.06 -19.85
N ASP A 258 4.90 -24.18 -20.85
CA ASP A 258 3.64 -23.64 -21.39
C ASP A 258 2.78 -24.72 -22.06
#